data_AF-A3CQV5-F1
#
_entry.id   AF-A3CQV5-F1
#
_cell.length_a   1.000
_cell.length_b   1.000
_cell.length_c   1.000
_cell.angle_alpha   90.00
_cell.angle_beta   90.00
_cell.angle_gamma   90.00
#
_symmetry.space_group_name_H-M   'P 1'
#
loop_
_entity.id
_entity.type
_entity.pdbx_description
1 polymer ?
#
loop_
_entity_poly.entity_id
_entity_poly.type
_entity_poly.pdbx_seq_one_letter_code
_entity_poly.pdbx_strand_id
1 'polypeptide(L)'
;MKEKIAIVFGTFAPLHQGHIDLIQKAKRSYDKVRVVVSGYEGDRGQEVGLSLQKRFRYTRETFADDELTQVYKLDETSFPRYPLGWDKWLPALLELVGYDAEREELIFFVGESDYQAELTKRGFETCLEERQFGISATMIRENPSRYWKYIAQPFRRHFTKKVLIMGSASNGKTTLAKDLARYYDAPVSLEYAREYQIQNNVRDDELTPKDYYYLLLGQYAQTSRLIDSSANRGLVVADTNSLVTKAYYDYYLKESPVQDEETDTFDNLFASILSKEKWDLILFAEPVGTYVNDGFRDMSMADEAIRSDFSSHLKRLKDQCLAHIPTVYLAGSYLDNYQAAKEAIDMIYQAD
;
A
#
# COMPACT_ATOMS: atom_id res chain seq x y z
N MET A 1 -35.86 -6.93 26.89
CA MET A 1 -35.82 -5.94 25.79
C MET A 1 -34.90 -6.55 24.75
N LYS A 2 -35.31 -6.61 23.48
CA LYS A 2 -34.46 -7.13 22.41
C LYS A 2 -33.33 -6.14 22.16
N GLU A 3 -32.14 -6.65 21.85
CA GLU A 3 -31.00 -5.84 21.42
C GLU A 3 -31.29 -5.31 20.00
N LYS A 4 -31.12 -4.01 19.78
CA LYS A 4 -31.36 -3.40 18.48
C LYS A 4 -30.06 -3.33 17.70
N ILE A 5 -30.01 -4.02 16.57
CA ILE A 5 -28.82 -4.17 15.75
C ILE A 5 -29.04 -3.50 14.41
N ALA A 6 -28.16 -2.56 14.06
CA ALA A 6 -28.15 -1.98 12.73
C ALA A 6 -27.35 -2.85 11.77
N ILE A 7 -27.87 -3.06 10.55
CA ILE A 7 -27.15 -3.71 9.46
C ILE A 7 -26.79 -2.67 8.40
N VAL A 8 -25.51 -2.60 8.04
CA VAL A 8 -25.03 -1.84 6.88
C VAL A 8 -24.32 -2.82 5.96
N PHE A 9 -24.60 -2.79 4.66
CA PHE A 9 -23.93 -3.67 3.70
C PHE A 9 -23.42 -2.88 2.49
N GLY A 10 -22.38 -3.41 1.85
CA GLY A 10 -21.86 -2.79 0.64
C GLY A 10 -20.59 -3.43 0.10
N THR A 11 -20.26 -3.06 -1.14
CA THR A 11 -19.02 -3.50 -1.77
C THR A 11 -17.79 -2.88 -1.11
N PHE A 12 -17.83 -1.61 -0.71
CA PHE A 12 -16.68 -0.88 -0.13
C PHE A 12 -15.40 -1.00 -0.97
N ALA A 13 -15.47 -0.62 -2.25
CA ALA A 13 -14.37 -0.66 -3.21
C ALA A 13 -13.99 0.74 -3.74
N PRO A 14 -13.45 1.66 -2.90
CA PRO A 14 -13.05 1.46 -1.49
C PRO A 14 -14.10 1.89 -0.47
N LEU A 15 -13.85 1.58 0.81
CA LEU A 15 -14.51 2.26 1.94
C LEU A 15 -14.09 3.73 1.96
N HIS A 16 -15.04 4.63 2.19
CA HIS A 16 -14.81 6.07 2.17
C HIS A 16 -15.69 6.78 3.21
N GLN A 17 -15.46 8.08 3.41
CA GLN A 17 -16.10 8.88 4.44
C GLN A 17 -17.64 8.79 4.42
N GLY A 18 -18.29 8.80 3.25
CA GLY A 18 -19.73 8.59 3.17
C GLY A 18 -20.23 7.25 3.72
N HIS A 19 -19.51 6.14 3.48
CA HIS A 19 -19.84 4.85 4.10
C HIS A 19 -19.58 4.88 5.61
N ILE A 20 -18.48 5.50 6.04
CA ILE A 20 -18.13 5.63 7.45
C ILE A 20 -19.22 6.42 8.19
N ASP A 21 -19.69 7.52 7.63
CA ASP A 21 -20.78 8.32 8.21
C ASP A 21 -22.06 7.49 8.37
N LEU A 22 -22.45 6.73 7.35
CA LEU A 22 -23.60 5.82 7.42
C LEU A 22 -23.45 4.78 8.55
N ILE A 23 -22.26 4.16 8.66
CA ILE A 23 -21.96 3.18 9.71
C ILE A 23 -21.98 3.87 11.10
N GLN A 24 -21.45 5.08 11.22
CA GLN A 24 -21.45 5.81 12.49
C GLN A 24 -22.87 6.23 12.90
N LYS A 25 -23.70 6.72 11.98
CA LYS A 25 -25.12 7.01 12.24
C LYS A 25 -25.86 5.75 12.70
N ALA A 26 -25.68 4.65 11.99
CA ALA A 26 -26.23 3.34 12.37
C ALA A 26 -25.82 2.94 13.80
N LYS A 27 -24.52 3.01 14.10
CA LYS A 27 -23.97 2.69 15.42
C LYS A 27 -24.43 3.64 16.54
N ARG A 28 -24.67 4.93 16.23
CA ARG A 28 -25.10 5.93 17.22
C ARG A 28 -26.59 5.86 17.52
N SER A 29 -27.37 5.25 16.64
CA SER A 29 -28.83 5.10 16.80
C SER A 29 -29.23 3.79 17.48
N TYR A 30 -28.33 2.80 17.55
CA TYR A 30 -28.64 1.43 17.96
C TYR A 30 -27.53 0.83 18.82
N ASP A 31 -27.76 -0.36 19.41
CA ASP A 31 -26.85 -0.96 20.40
C ASP A 31 -25.52 -1.37 19.75
N LYS A 32 -25.58 -1.91 18.52
CA LYS A 32 -24.42 -2.29 17.70
C LYS A 32 -24.70 -2.11 16.21
N VAL A 33 -23.64 -2.08 15.41
CA VAL A 33 -23.72 -2.16 13.95
C VAL A 33 -22.98 -3.40 13.44
N ARG A 34 -23.62 -4.13 12.53
CA ARG A 34 -23.01 -5.21 11.76
C ARG A 34 -22.81 -4.73 10.31
N VAL A 35 -21.55 -4.62 9.91
CA VAL A 35 -21.13 -4.18 8.59
C VAL A 35 -20.82 -5.41 7.73
N VAL A 36 -21.60 -5.62 6.67
CA VAL A 36 -21.43 -6.76 5.75
C VAL A 36 -20.71 -6.29 4.49
N VAL A 37 -19.44 -6.68 4.38
CA VAL A 37 -18.65 -6.44 3.17
C VAL A 37 -19.00 -7.52 2.15
N SER A 38 -19.63 -7.12 1.06
CA SER A 38 -20.12 -8.05 0.05
C SER A 38 -19.41 -7.92 -1.28
N GLY A 39 -19.39 -8.99 -2.06
CA GLY A 39 -18.73 -9.00 -3.37
C GLY A 39 -18.68 -10.39 -3.97
N TYR A 40 -18.15 -10.47 -5.18
CA TYR A 40 -18.12 -11.70 -5.95
C TYR A 40 -16.90 -11.74 -6.87
N GLU A 41 -16.60 -12.92 -7.41
CA GLU A 41 -15.50 -13.07 -8.36
C GLU A 41 -15.70 -12.25 -9.64
N GLY A 42 -14.73 -11.39 -9.93
CA GLY A 42 -14.77 -10.48 -11.09
C GLY A 42 -15.61 -9.22 -10.87
N ASP A 43 -15.91 -8.84 -9.62
CA ASP A 43 -16.58 -7.57 -9.37
C ASP A 43 -15.68 -6.33 -9.59
N ARG A 44 -16.30 -5.15 -9.62
CA ARG A 44 -15.64 -3.84 -9.76
C ARG A 44 -14.49 -3.59 -8.79
N GLY A 45 -14.49 -4.26 -7.63
CA GLY A 45 -13.39 -4.17 -6.67
C GLY A 45 -12.22 -5.03 -7.11
N GLN A 46 -12.48 -6.25 -7.55
CA GLN A 46 -11.44 -7.16 -8.05
C GLN A 46 -10.76 -6.62 -9.33
N GLU A 47 -11.49 -5.97 -10.22
CA GLU A 47 -10.94 -5.34 -11.44
C GLU A 47 -9.83 -4.32 -11.14
N VAL A 48 -9.95 -3.60 -10.03
CA VAL A 48 -8.91 -2.65 -9.57
C VAL A 48 -7.94 -3.26 -8.57
N GLY A 49 -8.02 -4.56 -8.27
CA GLY A 49 -7.12 -5.24 -7.34
C GLY A 49 -7.51 -5.17 -5.86
N LEU A 50 -8.73 -4.70 -5.56
CA LEU A 50 -9.40 -4.75 -4.25
C LEU A 50 -10.35 -5.97 -4.17
N SER A 51 -9.76 -7.17 -4.06
CA SER A 51 -10.54 -8.40 -3.87
C SER A 51 -11.44 -8.33 -2.63
N LEU A 52 -12.50 -9.15 -2.60
CA LEU A 52 -13.41 -9.23 -1.44
C LEU A 52 -12.65 -9.43 -0.13
N GLN A 53 -11.64 -10.31 -0.12
CA GLN A 53 -10.80 -10.54 1.06
C GLN A 53 -10.02 -9.30 1.50
N LYS A 54 -9.47 -8.51 0.56
CA LYS A 54 -8.79 -7.25 0.89
C LYS A 54 -9.76 -6.22 1.46
N ARG A 55 -10.91 -6.03 0.80
CA ARG A 55 -11.95 -5.09 1.25
C ARG A 55 -12.46 -5.43 2.64
N PHE A 56 -12.69 -6.71 2.91
CA PHE A 56 -13.05 -7.20 4.24
C PHE A 56 -11.97 -6.87 5.28
N ARG A 57 -10.69 -7.22 5.01
CA ARG A 57 -9.59 -6.94 5.93
C ARG A 57 -9.42 -5.45 6.21
N TYR A 58 -9.45 -4.61 5.18
CA TYR A 58 -9.29 -3.16 5.32
C TYR A 58 -10.49 -2.51 6.03
N THR A 59 -11.70 -3.00 5.80
CA THR A 59 -12.89 -2.54 6.56
C THR A 59 -12.77 -2.94 8.02
N ARG A 60 -12.37 -4.18 8.32
CA ARG A 60 -12.14 -4.63 9.70
C ARG A 60 -11.04 -3.82 10.41
N GLU A 61 -9.97 -3.50 9.69
CA GLU A 61 -8.89 -2.64 10.21
C GLU A 61 -9.36 -1.20 10.48
N THR A 62 -10.27 -0.67 9.66
CA THR A 62 -10.83 0.68 9.86
C THR A 62 -11.61 0.80 11.18
N PHE A 63 -12.22 -0.30 11.64
CA PHE A 63 -13.03 -0.36 12.86
C PHE A 63 -12.38 -1.24 13.94
N ALA A 64 -11.06 -1.44 13.91
CA ALA A 64 -10.38 -2.38 14.81
C ALA A 64 -10.55 -2.03 16.29
N ASP A 65 -10.63 -0.74 16.62
CA ASP A 65 -10.77 -0.22 17.98
C ASP A 65 -12.23 0.18 18.32
N ASP A 66 -13.21 -0.38 17.61
CA ASP A 66 -14.64 -0.06 17.77
C ASP A 66 -15.45 -1.29 18.19
N GLU A 67 -15.64 -1.46 19.50
CA GLU A 67 -16.28 -2.64 20.10
C GLU A 67 -17.74 -2.86 19.64
N LEU A 68 -18.42 -1.80 19.19
CA LEU A 68 -19.81 -1.85 18.74
C LEU A 68 -19.95 -2.10 17.24
N THR A 69 -18.84 -2.21 16.50
CA THR A 69 -18.83 -2.44 15.05
C THR A 69 -18.30 -3.83 14.72
N GLN A 70 -19.17 -4.70 14.23
CA GLN A 70 -18.81 -6.06 13.81
C GLN A 70 -18.76 -6.14 12.29
N VAL A 71 -17.64 -6.58 11.71
CA VAL A 71 -17.45 -6.66 10.26
C VAL A 71 -17.52 -8.11 9.79
N TYR A 72 -18.36 -8.37 8.80
CA TYR A 72 -18.59 -9.68 8.19
C TYR A 72 -18.23 -9.66 6.70
N LYS A 73 -17.92 -10.84 6.14
CA LYS A 73 -17.60 -11.02 4.73
C LYS A 73 -18.66 -11.92 4.08
N LEU A 74 -19.36 -11.41 3.08
CA LEU A 74 -20.36 -12.17 2.31
C LEU A 74 -19.86 -12.37 0.87
N ASP A 75 -19.64 -13.62 0.48
CA ASP A 75 -19.28 -14.00 -0.89
C ASP A 75 -20.56 -14.30 -1.69
N GLU A 76 -20.82 -13.51 -2.71
CA GLU A 76 -22.03 -13.55 -3.53
C GLU A 76 -21.80 -14.30 -4.86
N THR A 77 -20.67 -14.99 -5.04
CA THR A 77 -20.31 -15.61 -6.32
C THR A 77 -21.32 -16.65 -6.80
N SER A 78 -21.96 -17.38 -5.89
CA SER A 78 -22.98 -18.40 -6.19
C SER A 78 -24.41 -17.85 -6.25
N PHE A 79 -24.59 -16.54 -6.07
CA PHE A 79 -25.91 -15.90 -6.01
C PHE A 79 -26.32 -15.34 -7.37
N PRO A 80 -27.62 -15.40 -7.74
CA PRO A 80 -28.12 -14.63 -8.87
C PRO A 80 -27.79 -13.14 -8.72
N ARG A 81 -27.45 -12.49 -9.84
CA ARG A 81 -27.14 -11.07 -9.83
C ARG A 81 -28.35 -10.24 -9.41
N TYR A 82 -28.08 -9.11 -8.74
CA TYR A 82 -29.09 -8.08 -8.50
C TYR A 82 -29.81 -7.74 -9.82
N PRO A 83 -31.16 -7.66 -9.83
CA PRO A 83 -32.09 -7.68 -8.69
C PRO A 83 -32.64 -9.05 -8.27
N LEU A 84 -32.20 -10.16 -8.88
CA LEU A 84 -32.83 -11.49 -8.69
C LEU A 84 -32.28 -12.30 -7.50
N GLY A 85 -31.26 -11.79 -6.80
CA GLY A 85 -30.52 -12.55 -5.78
C GLY A 85 -31.11 -12.57 -4.38
N TRP A 86 -32.15 -11.76 -4.08
CA TRP A 86 -32.61 -11.50 -2.71
C TRP A 86 -33.03 -12.74 -1.92
N ASP A 87 -33.68 -13.72 -2.57
CA ASP A 87 -34.16 -14.93 -1.91
C ASP A 87 -33.03 -15.83 -1.41
N LYS A 88 -31.83 -15.74 -2.00
CA LYS A 88 -30.63 -16.42 -1.49
C LYS A 88 -29.79 -15.52 -0.59
N TRP A 89 -29.67 -14.26 -0.97
CA TRP A 89 -28.80 -13.29 -0.33
C TRP A 89 -29.21 -12.97 1.10
N LEU A 90 -30.51 -12.70 1.33
CA LEU A 90 -30.97 -12.27 2.65
C LEU A 90 -30.87 -13.39 3.70
N PRO A 91 -31.31 -14.65 3.44
CA PRO A 91 -31.06 -15.74 4.37
C PRO A 91 -29.58 -15.96 4.68
N ALA A 92 -28.72 -15.92 3.65
CA ALA A 92 -27.28 -16.08 3.83
C ALA A 92 -26.67 -14.96 4.67
N LEU A 93 -27.13 -13.71 4.51
CA LEU A 93 -26.71 -12.59 5.34
C LEU A 93 -27.14 -12.80 6.80
N LEU A 94 -28.41 -13.14 7.04
CA LEU A 94 -28.95 -13.32 8.39
C LEU A 94 -28.24 -14.46 9.14
N GLU A 95 -27.95 -15.56 8.44
CA GLU A 95 -27.15 -16.68 8.97
C GLU A 95 -25.71 -16.23 9.28
N LEU A 96 -25.06 -15.53 8.35
CA LEU A 96 -23.68 -15.05 8.50
C LEU A 96 -23.51 -14.14 9.73
N VAL A 97 -24.49 -13.26 9.97
CA VAL A 97 -24.46 -12.33 11.11
C VAL A 97 -24.94 -12.96 12.42
N GLY A 98 -25.42 -14.22 12.38
CA GLY A 98 -25.95 -14.92 13.55
C GLY A 98 -27.21 -14.29 14.12
N TYR A 99 -28.10 -13.78 13.26
CA TYR A 99 -29.33 -13.11 13.68
C TYR A 99 -30.24 -14.05 14.47
N ASP A 100 -30.65 -13.61 15.66
CA ASP A 100 -31.60 -14.30 16.53
C ASP A 100 -32.86 -13.45 16.72
N ALA A 101 -33.95 -13.81 16.05
CA ALA A 101 -35.21 -13.08 16.10
C ALA A 101 -35.88 -13.04 17.49
N GLU A 102 -35.51 -13.93 18.43
CA GLU A 102 -36.03 -13.89 19.80
C GLU A 102 -35.31 -12.84 20.65
N ARG A 103 -34.05 -12.55 20.33
CA ARG A 103 -33.15 -11.68 21.10
C ARG A 103 -32.88 -10.33 20.45
N GLU A 104 -33.01 -10.23 19.14
CA GLU A 104 -32.56 -9.09 18.34
C GLU A 104 -33.70 -8.48 17.51
N GLU A 105 -33.60 -7.17 17.29
CA GLU A 105 -34.38 -6.41 16.31
C GLU A 105 -33.42 -5.83 15.28
N LEU A 106 -33.62 -6.14 13.99
CA LEU A 106 -32.75 -5.63 12.91
C LEU A 106 -33.34 -4.40 12.23
N ILE A 107 -32.49 -3.41 12.02
CA ILE A 107 -32.78 -2.25 11.19
C ILE A 107 -31.71 -2.15 10.10
N PHE A 108 -32.12 -2.10 8.84
CA PHE A 108 -31.20 -1.96 7.72
C PHE A 108 -30.98 -0.49 7.36
N PHE A 109 -29.72 -0.06 7.39
CA PHE A 109 -29.29 1.24 6.89
C PHE A 109 -28.85 1.09 5.43
N VAL A 110 -29.56 1.76 4.54
CA VAL A 110 -29.34 1.67 3.09
C VAL A 110 -29.18 3.05 2.47
N GLY A 111 -28.33 3.14 1.46
CA GLY A 111 -28.14 4.37 0.68
C GLY A 111 -28.85 4.37 -0.68
N GLU A 112 -29.64 3.33 -0.98
CA GLU A 112 -30.33 3.13 -2.25
C GLU A 112 -31.80 2.79 -2.00
N SER A 113 -32.72 3.51 -2.65
CA SER A 113 -34.17 3.37 -2.46
C SER A 113 -34.70 1.99 -2.85
N ASP A 114 -34.11 1.36 -3.88
CA ASP A 114 -34.52 0.03 -4.33
C ASP A 114 -34.28 -1.04 -3.25
N TYR A 115 -33.16 -0.93 -2.54
CA TYR A 115 -32.85 -1.82 -1.41
C TYR A 115 -33.81 -1.60 -0.26
N GLN A 116 -34.16 -0.34 0.03
CA GLN A 116 -35.17 -0.01 1.04
C GLN A 116 -36.51 -0.67 0.72
N ALA A 117 -37.00 -0.50 -0.51
CA ALA A 117 -38.28 -1.02 -0.95
C ALA A 117 -38.36 -2.54 -0.83
N GLU A 118 -37.32 -3.26 -1.27
CA GLU A 118 -37.29 -4.72 -1.21
C GLU A 118 -37.17 -5.26 0.23
N LEU A 119 -36.35 -4.62 1.09
CA LEU A 119 -36.22 -5.01 2.50
C LEU A 119 -37.51 -4.76 3.29
N THR A 120 -38.17 -3.62 3.07
CA THR A 120 -39.46 -3.30 3.70
C THR A 120 -40.56 -4.26 3.22
N LYS A 121 -40.58 -4.62 1.93
CA LYS A 121 -41.50 -5.65 1.40
C LYS A 121 -41.30 -7.01 2.07
N ARG A 122 -40.09 -7.30 2.52
CA ARG A 122 -39.73 -8.53 3.26
C ARG A 122 -39.93 -8.43 4.77
N GLY A 123 -40.48 -7.31 5.26
CA GLY A 123 -40.87 -7.13 6.65
C GLY A 123 -39.77 -6.58 7.57
N PHE A 124 -38.68 -6.05 7.02
CA PHE A 124 -37.61 -5.44 7.81
C PHE A 124 -37.80 -3.92 7.95
N GLU A 125 -37.43 -3.40 9.12
CA GLU A 125 -37.31 -1.96 9.33
C GLU A 125 -36.08 -1.43 8.57
N THR A 126 -36.23 -0.26 7.94
CA THR A 126 -35.20 0.33 7.09
C THR A 126 -35.05 1.82 7.37
N CYS A 127 -33.80 2.29 7.28
CA CYS A 127 -33.44 3.69 7.31
C CYS A 127 -32.74 4.03 5.99
N LEU A 128 -33.38 4.89 5.18
CA LEU A 128 -32.78 5.42 3.95
C LEU A 128 -31.98 6.68 4.29
N GLU A 129 -30.68 6.65 4.01
CA GLU A 129 -29.80 7.79 4.18
C GLU A 129 -29.28 8.23 2.81
N GLU A 130 -29.73 9.40 2.36
CA GLU A 130 -29.26 9.98 1.09
C GLU A 130 -27.77 10.31 1.13
N ARG A 131 -27.10 10.24 -0.02
CA ARG A 131 -25.66 10.49 -0.14
C ARG A 131 -25.33 11.97 0.11
N GLN A 132 -24.84 12.31 1.31
CA GLN A 132 -24.56 13.71 1.68
C GLN A 132 -23.20 14.25 1.19
N PHE A 133 -22.24 13.39 0.84
CA PHE A 133 -20.84 13.80 0.64
C PHE A 133 -20.45 14.08 -0.82
N GLY A 134 -21.38 13.93 -1.78
CA GLY A 134 -21.07 14.08 -3.21
C GLY A 134 -19.93 13.17 -3.70
N ILE A 135 -19.62 12.10 -2.94
CA ILE A 135 -18.54 11.17 -3.21
C ILE A 135 -19.11 9.78 -3.45
N SER A 136 -18.47 9.05 -4.35
CA SER A 136 -18.75 7.64 -4.58
C SER A 136 -17.46 6.85 -4.70
N ALA A 137 -17.56 5.55 -4.45
CA ALA A 137 -16.46 4.64 -4.70
C ALA A 137 -15.98 4.69 -6.17
N THR A 138 -16.88 4.96 -7.13
CA THR A 138 -16.52 5.11 -8.55
C THR A 138 -15.63 6.32 -8.79
N MET A 139 -16.00 7.49 -8.26
CA MET A 139 -15.20 8.71 -8.36
C MET A 139 -13.79 8.52 -7.78
N ILE A 140 -13.68 7.80 -6.65
CA ILE A 140 -12.38 7.49 -6.04
C ILE A 140 -11.56 6.55 -6.93
N ARG A 141 -12.16 5.50 -7.51
CA ARG A 141 -11.42 4.58 -8.39
C ARG A 141 -10.93 5.27 -9.66
N GLU A 142 -11.69 6.22 -10.19
CA GLU A 142 -11.31 7.01 -11.38
C GLU A 142 -10.24 8.06 -11.09
N ASN A 143 -10.26 8.69 -9.90
CA ASN A 143 -9.28 9.71 -9.53
C ASN A 143 -8.96 9.68 -8.01
N PRO A 144 -8.11 8.73 -7.57
CA PRO A 144 -7.84 8.54 -6.14
C PRO A 144 -7.14 9.72 -5.46
N SER A 145 -6.25 10.43 -6.17
CA SER A 145 -5.51 11.57 -5.60
C SER A 145 -6.45 12.72 -5.26
N ARG A 146 -7.35 13.09 -6.19
CA ARG A 146 -8.37 14.13 -5.97
C ARG A 146 -9.24 13.88 -4.74
N TYR A 147 -9.59 12.62 -4.50
CA TYR A 147 -10.50 12.24 -3.42
C TYR A 147 -9.80 11.61 -2.21
N TRP A 148 -8.46 11.75 -2.11
CA TRP A 148 -7.63 11.06 -1.12
C TRP A 148 -8.14 11.20 0.32
N LYS A 149 -8.55 12.43 0.69
CA LYS A 149 -9.05 12.74 2.04
C LYS A 149 -10.28 11.93 2.44
N TYR A 150 -11.09 11.50 1.47
CA TYR A 150 -12.30 10.73 1.70
C TYR A 150 -12.04 9.23 1.83
N ILE A 151 -10.88 8.73 1.40
CA ILE A 151 -10.54 7.31 1.43
C ILE A 151 -10.22 6.88 2.87
N ALA A 152 -10.83 5.79 3.32
CA ALA A 152 -10.50 5.19 4.61
C ALA A 152 -9.01 4.81 4.66
N GLN A 153 -8.34 5.08 5.78
CA GLN A 153 -6.87 4.98 5.87
C GLN A 153 -6.33 3.60 5.42
N PRO A 154 -6.89 2.44 5.83
CA PRO A 154 -6.37 1.15 5.36
C PRO A 154 -6.45 0.94 3.84
N PHE A 155 -7.39 1.60 3.16
CA PHE A 155 -7.54 1.52 1.71
C PHE A 155 -6.55 2.43 0.96
N ARG A 156 -5.99 3.46 1.60
CA ARG A 156 -5.04 4.39 0.98
C ARG A 156 -3.79 3.70 0.42
N ARG A 157 -3.29 2.66 1.10
CA ARG A 157 -2.14 1.86 0.66
C ARG A 157 -2.28 1.28 -0.75
N HIS A 158 -3.52 1.01 -1.16
CA HIS A 158 -3.83 0.46 -2.47
C HIS A 158 -3.68 1.50 -3.59
N PHE A 159 -4.00 2.76 -3.30
CA PHE A 159 -3.98 3.87 -4.24
C PHE A 159 -2.69 4.71 -4.16
N THR A 160 -1.77 4.37 -3.24
CA THR A 160 -0.51 5.09 -3.06
C THR A 160 0.40 4.88 -4.26
N LYS A 161 0.85 5.98 -4.87
CA LYS A 161 1.94 6.01 -5.85
C LYS A 161 3.29 5.87 -5.15
N LYS A 162 4.16 5.03 -5.72
CA LYS A 162 5.45 4.67 -5.10
C LYS A 162 6.57 4.92 -6.08
N VAL A 163 7.45 5.85 -5.72
CA VAL A 163 8.62 6.23 -6.52
C VAL A 163 9.87 5.68 -5.85
N LEU A 164 10.62 4.89 -6.59
CA LEU A 164 11.89 4.32 -6.14
C LEU A 164 13.06 5.08 -6.73
N ILE A 165 13.98 5.53 -5.89
CA ILE A 165 15.25 6.11 -6.30
C ILE A 165 16.34 5.05 -6.11
N MET A 166 17.09 4.76 -7.16
CA MET A 166 18.16 3.76 -7.17
C MET A 166 19.43 4.34 -7.78
N GLY A 167 20.57 3.77 -7.46
CA GLY A 167 21.86 4.14 -8.04
C GLY A 167 23.01 3.91 -7.07
N SER A 168 24.24 3.99 -7.55
CA SER A 168 25.44 3.84 -6.71
C SER A 168 25.54 4.88 -5.59
N ALA A 169 26.41 4.62 -4.63
CA ALA A 169 26.68 5.52 -3.51
C ALA A 169 27.10 6.92 -4.00
N SER A 170 26.86 7.92 -3.15
CA SER A 170 27.40 9.30 -3.29
C SER A 170 26.90 10.15 -4.47
N ASN A 171 25.81 9.79 -5.16
CA ASN A 171 25.23 10.60 -6.25
C ASN A 171 24.14 11.62 -5.80
N GLY A 172 24.05 11.93 -4.51
CA GLY A 172 23.02 12.84 -3.98
C GLY A 172 21.60 12.25 -3.93
N LYS A 173 21.43 10.92 -4.06
CA LYS A 173 20.12 10.23 -4.02
C LYS A 173 19.27 10.61 -2.81
N THR A 174 19.86 10.57 -1.63
CA THR A 174 19.19 10.92 -0.37
C THR A 174 18.75 12.38 -0.33
N THR A 175 19.54 13.28 -0.92
CA THR A 175 19.19 14.70 -1.04
C THR A 175 18.02 14.86 -1.99
N LEU A 176 18.09 14.26 -3.18
CA LEU A 176 17.01 14.26 -4.16
C LEU A 176 15.71 13.69 -3.57
N ALA A 177 15.78 12.56 -2.86
CA ALA A 177 14.64 11.92 -2.21
C ALA A 177 13.98 12.87 -1.19
N LYS A 178 14.78 13.52 -0.35
CA LYS A 178 14.31 14.50 0.65
C LYS A 178 13.70 15.74 -0.01
N ASP A 179 14.30 16.25 -1.07
CA ASP A 179 13.83 17.45 -1.76
C ASP A 179 12.51 17.20 -2.51
N LEU A 180 12.39 16.05 -3.19
CA LEU A 180 11.14 15.60 -3.79
C LEU A 180 10.05 15.39 -2.74
N ALA A 181 10.38 14.73 -1.63
CA ALA A 181 9.44 14.50 -0.53
C ALA A 181 8.90 15.81 0.08
N ARG A 182 9.77 16.81 0.28
CA ARG A 182 9.35 18.15 0.72
C ARG A 182 8.47 18.85 -0.31
N TYR A 183 8.82 18.74 -1.59
CA TYR A 183 8.06 19.38 -2.68
C TYR A 183 6.64 18.81 -2.81
N TYR A 184 6.49 17.49 -2.72
CA TYR A 184 5.21 16.80 -2.87
C TYR A 184 4.42 16.61 -1.55
N ASP A 185 4.94 17.10 -0.42
CA ASP A 185 4.40 16.81 0.92
C ASP A 185 4.18 15.30 1.14
N ALA A 186 5.20 14.52 0.75
CA ALA A 186 5.17 13.07 0.72
C ALA A 186 6.13 12.48 1.78
N PRO A 187 5.77 11.37 2.45
CA PRO A 187 6.71 10.61 3.25
C PRO A 187 7.87 10.06 2.39
N VAL A 188 9.07 10.04 2.99
CA VAL A 188 10.28 9.50 2.37
C VAL A 188 10.85 8.34 3.18
N SER A 189 11.06 7.21 2.52
CA SER A 189 11.84 6.10 3.06
C SER A 189 13.32 6.35 2.73
N LEU A 190 14.16 6.52 3.74
CA LEU A 190 15.61 6.68 3.56
C LEU A 190 16.33 5.34 3.63
N GLU A 191 17.63 5.35 3.32
CA GLU A 191 18.44 4.13 3.21
C GLU A 191 18.61 3.52 4.61
N TYR A 192 17.96 2.38 4.84
CA TYR A 192 17.95 1.71 6.14
C TYR A 192 19.34 1.22 6.54
N ALA A 193 20.20 0.87 5.58
CA ALA A 193 21.58 0.50 5.85
C ALA A 193 22.32 1.58 6.65
N ARG A 194 22.04 2.85 6.38
CA ARG A 194 22.65 3.96 7.13
C ARG A 194 22.20 3.99 8.59
N GLU A 195 20.92 3.80 8.84
CA GLU A 195 20.39 3.72 10.20
C GLU A 195 21.01 2.54 10.95
N TYR A 196 21.05 1.38 10.31
CA TYR A 196 21.63 0.15 10.87
C TYR A 196 23.11 0.32 11.24
N GLN A 197 23.92 0.88 10.33
CA GLN A 197 25.35 1.10 10.53
C GLN A 197 25.63 2.07 11.69
N ILE A 198 24.86 3.15 11.82
CA ILE A 198 25.00 4.10 12.93
C ILE A 198 24.62 3.44 14.25
N GLN A 199 23.51 2.69 14.28
CA GLN A 199 23.01 2.04 15.50
C GLN A 199 23.97 0.96 16.01
N ASN A 200 24.55 0.17 15.10
CA ASN A 200 25.44 -0.94 15.45
C ASN A 200 26.93 -0.58 15.41
N ASN A 201 27.25 0.64 14.97
CA ASN A 201 28.62 1.13 14.78
C ASN A 201 29.48 0.20 13.91
N VAL A 202 28.98 -0.11 12.71
CA VAL A 202 29.65 -0.96 11.70
C VAL A 202 29.78 -0.23 10.37
N ARG A 203 30.82 -0.52 9.60
CA ARG A 203 31.10 0.01 8.25
C ARG A 203 30.70 -0.97 7.16
N ASP A 204 30.68 -0.51 5.90
CA ASP A 204 30.32 -1.34 4.73
C ASP A 204 31.14 -2.64 4.64
N ASP A 205 32.46 -2.56 4.91
CA ASP A 205 33.42 -3.68 4.85
C ASP A 205 33.33 -4.64 6.05
N GLU A 206 32.58 -4.27 7.09
CA GLU A 206 32.35 -5.07 8.30
C GLU A 206 31.01 -5.83 8.25
N LEU A 207 30.18 -5.57 7.24
CA LEU A 207 28.87 -6.21 7.10
C LEU A 207 29.01 -7.69 6.73
N THR A 208 28.39 -8.54 7.54
CA THR A 208 28.32 -9.99 7.34
C THR A 208 27.05 -10.37 6.57
N PRO A 209 26.94 -11.60 6.03
CA PRO A 209 25.70 -12.08 5.39
C PRO A 209 24.47 -11.87 6.27
N LYS A 210 24.59 -12.11 7.60
CA LYS A 210 23.52 -11.89 8.57
C LYS A 210 23.00 -10.45 8.58
N ASP A 211 23.89 -9.47 8.47
CA ASP A 211 23.51 -8.06 8.48
C ASP A 211 22.62 -7.72 7.29
N TYR A 212 22.94 -8.26 6.10
CA TYR A 212 22.14 -8.07 4.89
C TYR A 212 20.70 -8.59 5.03
N TYR A 213 20.44 -9.65 5.81
CA TYR A 213 19.07 -10.07 6.13
C TYR A 213 18.31 -8.96 6.86
N TYR A 214 18.94 -8.31 7.84
CA TYR A 214 18.34 -7.19 8.57
C TYR A 214 18.17 -5.97 7.67
N LEU A 215 19.13 -5.68 6.79
CA LEU A 215 19.02 -4.57 5.84
C LEU A 215 17.84 -4.75 4.90
N LEU A 216 17.70 -5.96 4.34
CA LEU A 216 16.63 -6.32 3.42
C LEU A 216 15.24 -6.18 4.06
N LEU A 217 15.05 -6.79 5.24
CA LEU A 217 13.79 -6.75 5.97
C LEU A 217 13.48 -5.34 6.51
N GLY A 218 14.50 -4.63 6.99
CA GLY A 218 14.39 -3.29 7.54
C GLY A 218 13.93 -2.27 6.49
N GLN A 219 14.57 -2.28 5.31
CA GLN A 219 14.18 -1.39 4.20
C GLN A 219 12.73 -1.62 3.76
N TYR A 220 12.33 -2.88 3.61
CA TYR A 220 10.96 -3.26 3.24
C TYR A 220 9.94 -2.83 4.32
N ALA A 221 10.24 -3.11 5.60
CA ALA A 221 9.35 -2.76 6.71
C ALA A 221 9.22 -1.25 6.89
N GLN A 222 10.31 -0.49 6.78
CA GLN A 222 10.30 0.98 6.84
C GLN A 222 9.40 1.57 5.75
N THR A 223 9.60 1.14 4.51
CA THR A 223 8.81 1.62 3.36
C THR A 223 7.34 1.25 3.50
N SER A 224 7.05 0.01 3.94
CA SER A 224 5.67 -0.45 4.17
C SER A 224 4.95 0.37 5.24
N ARG A 225 5.62 0.70 6.35
CA ARG A 225 5.06 1.56 7.40
C ARG A 225 4.72 2.96 6.89
N LEU A 226 5.54 3.53 6.01
CA LEU A 226 5.27 4.85 5.43
C LEU A 226 4.06 4.81 4.48
N ILE A 227 3.93 3.77 3.67
CA ILE A 227 2.75 3.55 2.81
C ILE A 227 1.47 3.48 3.65
N ASP A 228 1.51 2.81 4.80
CA ASP A 228 0.35 2.65 5.69
C ASP A 228 0.14 3.85 6.66
N SER A 229 1.09 4.78 6.71
CA SER A 229 1.07 5.90 7.66
C SER A 229 -0.02 6.93 7.36
N SER A 230 -0.46 7.64 8.40
CA SER A 230 -1.37 8.80 8.24
C SER A 230 -0.71 10.00 7.55
N ALA A 231 0.62 10.04 7.49
CA ALA A 231 1.39 11.05 6.77
C ALA A 231 1.32 10.88 5.25
N ASN A 232 0.94 9.70 4.76
CA ASN A 232 0.81 9.44 3.33
C ASN A 232 -0.37 10.21 2.72
N ARG A 233 -0.04 11.08 1.75
CA ARG A 233 -0.98 11.92 0.98
C ARG A 233 -1.19 11.46 -0.47
N GLY A 234 -0.82 10.22 -0.79
CA GLY A 234 -0.99 9.63 -2.11
C GLY A 234 0.30 9.26 -2.80
N LEU A 235 1.44 9.73 -2.30
CA LEU A 235 2.77 9.48 -2.84
C LEU A 235 3.72 9.07 -1.72
N VAL A 236 4.58 8.09 -1.99
CA VAL A 236 5.74 7.71 -1.16
C VAL A 236 6.97 7.72 -2.05
N VAL A 237 8.04 8.36 -1.59
CA VAL A 237 9.36 8.34 -2.22
C VAL A 237 10.29 7.42 -1.41
N ALA A 238 11.06 6.56 -2.06
CA ALA A 238 11.97 5.64 -1.38
C ALA A 238 13.38 5.70 -1.96
N ASP A 239 14.37 5.90 -1.09
CA ASP A 239 15.80 5.71 -1.29
C ASP A 239 16.20 4.66 -0.24
N THR A 240 16.22 3.36 -0.48
CA THR A 240 16.22 2.59 -1.71
C THR A 240 15.29 1.36 -1.53
N ASN A 241 15.51 0.23 -2.20
CA ASN A 241 14.76 -1.01 -2.02
C ASN A 241 15.66 -2.26 -1.84
N SER A 242 15.01 -3.42 -1.72
CA SER A 242 15.65 -4.74 -1.65
C SER A 242 16.65 -5.05 -2.77
N LEU A 243 16.39 -4.57 -4.00
CA LEU A 243 17.26 -4.84 -5.15
C LEU A 243 18.61 -4.14 -5.02
N VAL A 244 18.66 -2.93 -4.46
CA VAL A 244 19.95 -2.28 -4.17
C VAL A 244 20.69 -3.00 -3.05
N THR A 245 19.98 -3.48 -2.01
CA THR A 245 20.59 -4.32 -0.97
C THR A 245 21.19 -5.59 -1.57
N LYS A 246 20.49 -6.25 -2.50
CA LYS A 246 21.01 -7.42 -3.25
C LYS A 246 22.24 -7.08 -4.08
N ALA A 247 22.25 -5.92 -4.77
CA ALA A 247 23.42 -5.50 -5.53
C ALA A 247 24.66 -5.29 -4.64
N TYR A 248 24.48 -4.76 -3.42
CA TYR A 248 25.56 -4.65 -2.45
C TYR A 248 25.99 -6.00 -1.87
N TYR A 249 25.04 -6.88 -1.57
CA TYR A 249 25.32 -8.27 -1.17
C TYR A 249 26.19 -8.98 -2.23
N ASP A 250 25.78 -8.91 -3.50
CA ASP A 250 26.49 -9.51 -4.64
C ASP A 250 27.87 -8.91 -4.87
N TYR A 251 28.06 -7.63 -4.52
CA TYR A 251 29.33 -6.94 -4.69
C TYR A 251 30.31 -7.30 -3.58
N TYR A 252 29.90 -7.18 -2.31
CA TYR A 252 30.77 -7.35 -1.16
C TYR A 252 31.01 -8.81 -0.76
N LEU A 253 30.04 -9.69 -1.01
CA LEU A 253 30.11 -11.09 -0.58
C LEU A 253 30.47 -12.05 -1.72
N LYS A 254 30.76 -11.53 -2.92
CA LYS A 254 31.09 -12.29 -4.14
C LYS A 254 32.23 -13.28 -4.00
N GLU A 255 33.21 -12.96 -3.16
CA GLU A 255 34.43 -13.76 -2.95
C GLU A 255 34.50 -14.38 -1.55
N SER A 256 33.44 -14.20 -0.76
CA SER A 256 33.41 -14.75 0.60
C SER A 256 33.17 -16.27 0.49
N PRO A 257 33.91 -17.12 1.24
CA PRO A 257 33.71 -18.58 1.29
C PRO A 257 32.40 -18.98 2.00
N VAL A 258 31.39 -18.12 1.93
CA VAL A 258 30.02 -18.33 2.38
C VAL A 258 29.50 -19.51 1.57
N GLN A 259 29.20 -20.59 2.29
CA GLN A 259 28.69 -21.84 1.72
C GLN A 259 27.48 -21.54 0.82
N ASP A 260 27.38 -22.23 -0.32
CA ASP A 260 26.31 -22.05 -1.32
C ASP A 260 24.90 -21.95 -0.68
N GLU A 261 24.67 -22.65 0.44
CA GLU A 261 23.42 -22.63 1.22
C GLU A 261 23.01 -21.25 1.79
N GLU A 262 23.94 -20.44 2.31
CA GLU A 262 23.61 -19.11 2.87
C GLU A 262 23.25 -18.11 1.77
N THR A 263 23.92 -18.21 0.62
CA THR A 263 23.62 -17.41 -0.57
C THR A 263 22.26 -17.79 -1.15
N ASP A 264 21.96 -19.08 -1.28
CA ASP A 264 20.64 -19.56 -1.72
C ASP A 264 19.53 -19.08 -0.78
N THR A 265 19.78 -19.10 0.54
CA THR A 265 18.80 -18.63 1.53
C THR A 265 18.54 -17.13 1.39
N PHE A 266 19.59 -16.33 1.21
CA PHE A 266 19.45 -14.88 1.00
C PHE A 266 18.68 -14.59 -0.29
N ASP A 267 19.00 -15.29 -1.37
CA ASP A 267 18.39 -15.08 -2.69
C ASP A 267 16.90 -15.44 -2.70
N ASN A 268 16.53 -16.52 -2.00
CA ASN A 268 15.13 -16.87 -1.80
C ASN A 268 14.37 -15.81 -0.99
N LEU A 269 15.00 -15.26 0.06
CA LEU A 269 14.39 -14.18 0.84
C LEU A 269 14.26 -12.90 0.00
N PHE A 270 15.30 -12.52 -0.72
CA PHE A 270 15.31 -11.40 -1.65
C PHE A 270 14.18 -11.51 -2.67
N ALA A 271 14.07 -12.65 -3.37
CA ALA A 271 13.00 -12.87 -4.35
C ALA A 271 11.60 -12.77 -3.71
N SER A 272 11.44 -13.31 -2.49
CA SER A 272 10.21 -13.22 -1.73
C SER A 272 9.86 -11.77 -1.36
N ILE A 273 10.83 -10.95 -0.95
CA ILE A 273 10.59 -9.53 -0.61
C ILE A 273 10.31 -8.71 -1.87
N LEU A 274 11.14 -8.86 -2.90
CA LEU A 274 11.00 -8.12 -4.16
C LEU A 274 9.62 -8.32 -4.81
N SER A 275 9.09 -9.56 -4.79
CA SER A 275 7.74 -9.85 -5.32
C SER A 275 6.59 -9.15 -4.58
N LYS A 276 6.82 -8.67 -3.36
CA LYS A 276 5.83 -7.93 -2.55
C LYS A 276 5.94 -6.42 -2.75
N GLU A 277 7.10 -5.95 -3.19
CA GLU A 277 7.29 -4.55 -3.54
C GLU A 277 6.53 -4.20 -4.81
N LYS A 278 5.98 -2.99 -4.83
CA LYS A 278 5.27 -2.45 -6.00
C LYS A 278 5.76 -1.04 -6.20
N TRP A 279 6.24 -0.73 -7.38
CA TRP A 279 6.74 0.59 -7.75
C TRP A 279 6.02 1.07 -9.01
N ASP A 280 5.67 2.35 -9.03
CA ASP A 280 5.05 3.00 -10.18
C ASP A 280 6.09 3.68 -11.08
N LEU A 281 7.24 4.07 -10.51
CA LEU A 281 8.32 4.76 -11.21
C LEU A 281 9.66 4.47 -10.55
N ILE A 282 10.69 4.25 -11.36
CA ILE A 282 12.10 4.18 -10.94
C ILE A 282 12.83 5.42 -11.45
N LEU A 283 13.52 6.10 -10.55
CA LEU A 283 14.47 7.18 -10.82
C LEU A 283 15.88 6.62 -10.62
N PHE A 284 16.61 6.38 -11.71
CA PHE A 284 17.94 5.79 -11.67
C PHE A 284 19.01 6.89 -11.74
N ALA A 285 19.71 7.14 -10.64
CA ALA A 285 20.80 8.11 -10.57
C ALA A 285 22.11 7.54 -11.13
N GLU A 286 22.56 8.09 -12.27
CA GLU A 286 23.82 7.72 -12.91
C GLU A 286 25.03 8.23 -12.11
N PRO A 287 26.20 7.55 -12.19
CA PRO A 287 27.40 7.90 -11.45
C PRO A 287 28.15 9.11 -12.06
N VAL A 288 27.45 10.20 -12.38
CA VAL A 288 28.03 11.40 -13.03
C VAL A 288 28.64 12.41 -12.05
N GLY A 289 28.49 12.20 -10.73
CA GLY A 289 28.93 13.12 -9.68
C GLY A 289 30.21 12.71 -8.94
N THR A 290 30.80 13.66 -8.22
CA THR A 290 31.96 13.42 -7.34
C THR A 290 31.56 12.63 -6.08
N TYR A 291 32.36 11.65 -5.69
CA TYR A 291 32.12 10.88 -4.48
C TYR A 291 32.23 11.77 -3.22
N VAL A 292 31.30 11.60 -2.28
CA VAL A 292 31.29 12.31 -0.99
C VAL A 292 31.43 11.29 0.12
N ASN A 293 32.55 11.38 0.87
CA ASN A 293 32.82 10.53 2.01
C ASN A 293 31.99 10.98 3.23
N ASP A 294 31.18 10.07 3.76
CA ASP A 294 30.32 10.30 4.93
C ASP A 294 30.77 9.54 6.19
N GLY A 295 31.94 8.89 6.14
CA GLY A 295 32.58 8.21 7.27
C GLY A 295 32.17 6.75 7.51
N PHE A 296 31.14 6.24 6.82
CA PHE A 296 30.72 4.82 6.94
C PHE A 296 30.86 4.03 5.65
N ARG A 297 30.94 4.71 4.51
CA ARG A 297 31.05 4.05 3.21
C ARG A 297 32.42 3.44 2.99
N ASP A 298 32.45 2.30 2.30
CA ASP A 298 33.69 1.75 1.77
C ASP A 298 34.34 2.75 0.78
N MET A 299 35.60 3.07 1.05
CA MET A 299 36.38 3.99 0.23
C MET A 299 36.75 3.42 -1.14
N SER A 300 36.64 2.10 -1.36
CA SER A 300 36.77 1.51 -2.70
C SER A 300 35.74 2.11 -3.68
N MET A 301 34.54 2.44 -3.19
CA MET A 301 33.49 3.10 -3.96
C MET A 301 33.81 4.57 -4.28
N ALA A 302 34.95 5.12 -3.85
CA ALA A 302 35.41 6.41 -4.35
C ALA A 302 36.00 6.32 -5.77
N ASP A 303 36.42 5.12 -6.18
CA ASP A 303 36.95 4.86 -7.52
C ASP A 303 35.84 4.85 -8.58
N GLU A 304 36.09 5.53 -9.70
CA GLU A 304 35.11 5.70 -10.78
C GLU A 304 34.81 4.39 -11.52
N ALA A 305 35.82 3.53 -11.72
CA ALA A 305 35.64 2.24 -12.36
C ALA A 305 34.81 1.31 -11.48
N ILE A 306 35.10 1.26 -10.18
CA ILE A 306 34.31 0.47 -9.21
C ILE A 306 32.84 0.93 -9.19
N ARG A 307 32.60 2.25 -9.16
CA ARG A 307 31.23 2.80 -9.21
C ARG A 307 30.52 2.47 -10.52
N SER A 308 31.23 2.54 -11.64
CA SER A 308 30.71 2.20 -12.96
C SER A 308 30.33 0.71 -13.04
N ASP A 309 31.18 -0.18 -12.51
CA ASP A 309 30.94 -1.62 -12.48
C ASP A 309 29.75 -1.97 -11.59
N PHE A 310 29.66 -1.38 -10.39
CA PHE A 310 28.50 -1.54 -9.51
C PHE A 310 27.22 -1.01 -10.18
N SER A 311 27.25 0.19 -10.77
CA SER A 311 26.10 0.76 -11.48
C SER A 311 25.67 -0.14 -12.65
N SER A 312 26.61 -0.73 -13.38
CA SER A 312 26.33 -1.67 -14.48
C SER A 312 25.69 -2.97 -13.97
N HIS A 313 26.18 -3.50 -12.85
CA HIS A 313 25.57 -4.65 -12.19
C HIS A 313 24.14 -4.34 -11.71
N LEU A 314 23.92 -3.19 -11.08
CA LEU A 314 22.62 -2.75 -10.61
C LEU A 314 21.62 -2.58 -11.76
N LYS A 315 22.05 -2.00 -12.90
CA LYS A 315 21.22 -1.89 -14.11
C LYS A 315 20.78 -3.26 -14.60
N ARG A 316 21.71 -4.21 -14.69
CA ARG A 316 21.41 -5.59 -15.10
C ARG A 316 20.39 -6.26 -14.17
N LEU A 317 20.55 -6.13 -12.85
CA LEU A 317 19.57 -6.65 -11.89
C LEU A 317 18.20 -5.98 -12.06
N LYS A 318 18.16 -4.65 -12.22
CA LYS A 318 16.93 -3.90 -12.46
C LYS A 318 16.24 -4.35 -13.76
N ASP A 319 16.99 -4.60 -14.83
CA ASP A 319 16.41 -5.06 -16.11
C ASP A 319 15.93 -6.52 -16.02
N GLN A 320 16.55 -7.36 -15.19
CA GLN A 320 16.09 -8.72 -14.96
C GLN A 320 14.82 -8.77 -14.11
N CYS A 321 14.73 -7.96 -13.06
CA CYS A 321 13.68 -8.10 -12.05
C CYS A 321 12.56 -7.05 -12.17
N LEU A 322 12.85 -5.86 -12.67
CA LEU A 322 11.97 -4.69 -12.64
C LEU A 322 11.81 -4.02 -14.02
N ALA A 323 12.08 -4.73 -15.13
CA ALA A 323 11.97 -4.19 -16.50
C ALA A 323 10.58 -3.63 -16.85
N HIS A 324 9.53 -4.11 -16.19
CA HIS A 324 8.15 -3.67 -16.41
C HIS A 324 7.84 -2.29 -15.81
N ILE A 325 8.73 -1.74 -14.99
CA ILE A 325 8.52 -0.48 -14.27
C ILE A 325 9.13 0.67 -15.07
N PRO A 326 8.36 1.73 -15.37
CA PRO A 326 8.89 2.93 -16.04
C PRO A 326 10.13 3.45 -15.31
N THR A 327 11.20 3.71 -16.06
CA THR A 327 12.49 4.13 -15.50
C THR A 327 12.97 5.40 -16.18
N VAL A 328 13.36 6.40 -15.40
CA VAL A 328 14.02 7.62 -15.86
C VAL A 328 15.45 7.62 -15.37
N TYR A 329 16.40 7.73 -16.29
CA TYR A 329 17.83 7.80 -15.99
C TYR A 329 18.24 9.27 -15.79
N LEU A 330 18.82 9.55 -14.63
CA LEU A 330 19.22 10.87 -14.18
C LEU A 330 20.73 11.02 -14.31
N ALA A 331 21.17 11.67 -15.39
CA ALA A 331 22.58 11.84 -15.78
C ALA A 331 23.02 13.31 -15.92
N GLY A 332 22.13 14.26 -15.61
CA GLY A 332 22.39 15.70 -15.71
C GLY A 332 22.99 16.29 -14.44
N SER A 333 22.95 17.62 -14.34
CA SER A 333 23.31 18.32 -13.10
C SER A 333 22.31 18.01 -11.97
N TYR A 334 22.62 18.40 -10.73
CA TYR A 334 21.66 18.25 -9.62
C TYR A 334 20.32 18.93 -9.90
N LEU A 335 20.34 20.08 -10.59
CA LEU A 335 19.12 20.79 -10.98
C LEU A 335 18.36 20.05 -12.10
N ASP A 336 19.06 19.63 -13.15
CA ASP A 336 18.43 18.92 -14.27
C ASP A 336 17.81 17.59 -13.81
N ASN A 337 18.51 16.86 -12.94
CA ASN A 337 18.02 15.61 -12.37
C ASN A 337 16.79 15.83 -11.48
N TYR A 338 16.77 16.91 -10.71
CA TYR A 338 15.59 17.29 -9.91
C TYR A 338 14.40 17.64 -10.81
N GLN A 339 14.61 18.41 -11.88
CA GLN A 339 13.56 18.76 -12.84
C GLN A 339 13.01 17.53 -13.57
N ALA A 340 13.89 16.67 -14.10
CA ALA A 340 13.48 15.44 -14.77
C ALA A 340 12.74 14.47 -13.84
N ALA A 341 13.18 14.35 -12.58
CA ALA A 341 12.50 13.55 -11.57
C ALA A 341 11.08 14.08 -11.29
N LYS A 342 10.94 15.41 -11.14
CA LYS A 342 9.65 16.06 -10.90
C LYS A 342 8.70 15.84 -12.08
N GLU A 343 9.16 16.08 -13.31
CA GLU A 343 8.35 15.86 -14.52
C GLU A 343 7.85 14.41 -14.61
N ALA A 344 8.71 13.44 -14.30
CA ALA A 344 8.34 12.03 -14.30
C ALA A 344 7.31 11.66 -13.22
N ILE A 345 7.43 12.25 -12.02
CA ILE A 345 6.46 12.05 -10.94
C ILE A 345 5.11 12.69 -11.30
N ASP A 346 5.10 13.89 -11.87
CA ASP A 346 3.88 14.61 -12.27
C ASP A 346 3.06 13.83 -13.32
N MET A 347 3.69 12.96 -14.11
CA MET A 347 3.00 12.06 -15.06
C MET A 347 2.19 10.95 -14.38
N ILE A 348 2.59 10.51 -13.18
CA ILE A 348 1.94 9.40 -12.47
C ILE A 348 1.18 9.84 -11.22
N TYR A 349 1.43 11.07 -10.75
CA TYR A 349 0.87 11.65 -9.55
C TYR A 349 0.55 13.12 -9.78
N GLN A 350 -0.74 13.44 -9.86
CA GLN A 350 -1.23 14.81 -9.90
C GLN A 350 -1.77 15.14 -8.51
N ALA A 351 -1.04 15.98 -7.79
CA ALA A 351 -1.51 16.59 -6.56
C ALA A 351 -2.53 17.68 -6.93
N ASP A 352 -3.78 17.50 -6.48
CA ASP A 352 -4.83 18.51 -6.59
C ASP A 352 -4.77 19.53 -5.42
#